data_AF-A0A1S2WTP4-F1
#
_entry.id   AF-A0A1S2WTP4-F1
#
_cell.length_a   1.000
_cell.length_b   1.000
_cell.length_c   1.000
_cell.angle_alpha   90.00
_cell.angle_beta   90.00
_cell.angle_gamma   90.00
#
_symmetry.space_group_name_H-M   'P 1'
#
loop_
_entity.id
_entity.type
_entity.pdbx_description
1 polymer ?
#
loop_
_entity_poly.entity_id
_entity_poly.type
_entity_poly.pdbx_seq_one_letter_code
_entity_poly.pdbx_strand_id
1 'polypeptide(L)' 'MCLQSKGYALLLKSDIIKELKNNELIVLDNECIWNMELYFHYWDLPDDTYRTIIAKTISESKNQLQQISDYFDTKK' A
#
# COMPACT_ATOMS: atom_id res chain seq x y z
N MET A 1 -1.54 18.48 5.47
CA MET A 1 -2.85 19.17 5.48
C MET A 1 -3.83 18.48 6.43
N CYS A 2 -4.09 17.17 6.25
CA CYS A 2 -4.98 16.39 7.12
C CYS A 2 -4.53 16.40 8.59
N LEU A 3 -3.24 16.15 8.88
CA LEU A 3 -2.68 16.22 10.24
C LEU A 3 -2.74 17.62 10.89
N GLN A 4 -2.98 18.68 10.11
CA GLN A 4 -3.16 20.04 10.62
C GLN A 4 -4.65 20.40 10.76
N SER A 5 -5.55 19.43 10.61
CA SER A 5 -7.01 19.63 10.64
C SER A 5 -7.53 20.64 9.62
N LYS A 6 -6.84 20.78 8.48
CA LYS A 6 -7.20 21.75 7.42
C LYS A 6 -8.11 21.17 6.33
N GLY A 7 -8.46 19.90 6.42
CA GLY A 7 -9.30 19.21 5.43
C GLY A 7 -9.12 17.69 5.45
N TYR A 8 -9.83 17.01 4.56
CA TYR A 8 -9.71 15.58 4.29
C TYR A 8 -9.14 15.34 2.89
N ALA A 9 -8.58 14.16 2.67
CA ALA A 9 -8.01 13.78 1.38
C ALA A 9 -8.08 12.27 1.18
N LEU A 10 -8.05 11.84 -0.09
CA LEU A 10 -7.73 10.47 -0.44
C LEU A 10 -6.23 10.27 -0.23
N LEU A 11 -5.86 9.34 0.64
CA LEU A 11 -4.47 9.02 0.96
C LEU A 11 -4.22 7.53 0.72
N LEU A 12 -3.01 7.19 0.27
CA LEU A 12 -2.59 5.81 0.15
C LEU A 12 -2.54 5.17 1.54
N LYS A 13 -3.12 3.97 1.66
CA LYS A 13 -3.16 3.21 2.91
C LYS A 13 -1.77 3.03 3.52
N SER A 14 -0.74 2.80 2.68
CA SER A 14 0.67 2.66 3.09
C SER A 14 1.19 3.85 3.91
N ASP A 15 0.72 5.04 3.60
CA ASP A 15 1.33 6.29 4.07
C ASP A 15 0.74 6.76 5.40
N ILE A 16 -0.35 6.14 5.85
CA ILE A 16 -1.14 6.59 7.00
C ILE A 16 -1.26 5.55 8.12
N ILE A 17 -0.64 4.37 7.98
CA ILE A 17 -0.75 3.29 8.98
C ILE A 17 -0.30 3.75 10.36
N LYS A 18 0.78 4.52 10.44
CA LYS A 18 1.34 4.98 11.71
C LYS A 18 0.40 5.99 12.38
N GLU A 19 -0.08 6.97 11.63
CA GLU A 19 -0.97 8.03 12.07
C GLU A 19 -2.31 7.46 12.53
N LEU A 20 -2.83 6.44 11.84
CA LEU A 20 -4.02 5.70 12.27
C LEU A 20 -3.77 4.91 13.56
N LYS A 21 -2.61 4.27 13.72
CA LYS A 21 -2.24 3.58 14.99
C LYS A 21 -2.14 4.56 16.17
N ASN A 22 -1.67 5.77 15.91
CA ASN A 22 -1.51 6.82 16.92
C ASN A 22 -2.78 7.63 17.18
N ASN A 23 -3.89 7.34 16.49
CA ASN A 23 -5.13 8.14 16.50
C ASN A 23 -4.93 9.61 16.06
N GLU A 24 -3.90 9.89 15.25
CA GLU A 24 -3.64 11.20 14.65
C GLU A 24 -4.51 11.44 13.41
N LEU A 25 -4.96 10.36 12.77
CA LEU A 25 -5.92 10.35 11.68
C LEU A 25 -7.07 9.38 11.98
N ILE A 26 -8.19 9.60 11.30
CA ILE A 26 -9.35 8.70 11.29
C ILE A 26 -9.77 8.44 9.84
N VAL A 27 -10.36 7.28 9.59
CA VAL A 27 -11.01 6.99 8.31
C VAL A 27 -12.43 7.55 8.35
N LEU A 28 -12.76 8.42 7.40
CA LEU A 28 -14.07 9.08 7.34
C LEU A 28 -15.14 8.18 6.70
N ASP A 29 -14.75 7.31 5.77
CA ASP A 29 -15.66 6.43 5.04
C ASP A 29 -14.98 5.07 4.83
N ASN A 30 -15.57 4.01 5.37
CA ASN A 30 -15.08 2.63 5.26
C ASN A 30 -15.76 1.84 4.12
N GLU A 31 -16.80 2.42 3.50
CA GLU A 31 -17.53 1.82 2.38
C GLU A 31 -16.91 2.24 1.03
N CYS A 32 -16.41 3.47 0.93
CA CYS A 32 -15.78 3.99 -0.28
C CYS A 32 -14.24 3.84 -0.27
N ILE A 33 -13.75 2.60 -0.44
CA ILE A 33 -12.31 2.33 -0.58
C ILE A 33 -11.94 2.13 -2.04
N TRP A 34 -10.99 2.93 -2.52
CA TRP A 34 -10.50 2.85 -3.90
C TRP A 34 -9.41 1.77 -4.01
N ASN A 35 -9.73 0.70 -4.73
CA ASN A 35 -8.77 -0.36 -5.04
C ASN A 35 -8.20 -0.12 -6.44
N MET A 36 -6.89 0.07 -6.52
CA MET A 36 -6.16 0.29 -7.76
C MET A 36 -5.20 -0.86 -8.01
N GLU A 37 -5.31 -1.49 -9.18
CA GLU A 37 -4.39 -2.52 -9.62
C GLU A 37 -3.03 -1.90 -9.98
N LEU A 38 -1.95 -2.53 -9.53
CA LEU A 38 -0.58 -2.11 -9.81
C LEU A 38 0.09 -3.11 -10.75
N TYR A 39 0.79 -2.57 -11.74
CA TYR A 39 1.50 -3.34 -12.75
C TYR A 39 2.97 -2.97 -12.75
N PHE A 40 3.83 -3.98 -12.88
CA PHE A 40 5.28 -3.79 -12.99
C PHE A 40 5.77 -4.37 -14.31
N HIS A 41 6.29 -3.50 -15.18
CA HIS A 41 6.81 -3.88 -16.48
C HIS A 41 8.30 -4.16 -16.39
N TYR A 42 8.74 -5.27 -16.95
CA TYR A 42 10.14 -5.67 -17.00
C TYR A 42 10.43 -6.39 -18.32
N TRP A 43 11.71 -6.49 -18.67
CA TRP A 43 12.17 -7.16 -19.89
C TRP A 43 12.46 -8.62 -19.60
N ASP A 44 11.91 -9.57 -20.36
CA ASP A 44 12.29 -10.98 -20.18
C ASP A 44 13.62 -11.28 -20.89
N LEU A 45 14.71 -11.00 -20.17
CA LEU A 45 16.08 -11.28 -20.62
C LEU A 45 16.51 -12.68 -20.14
N PRO A 46 17.30 -13.43 -20.93
CA PRO A 46 17.86 -14.72 -20.53
C PRO A 46 19.08 -14.54 -19.60
N ASP A 47 18.94 -13.74 -18.56
CA ASP A 47 19.94 -13.51 -17.52
C ASP A 47 19.36 -13.91 -16.16
N ASP A 48 19.95 -14.93 -15.55
CA ASP A 48 19.42 -15.52 -14.32
C ASP A 48 19.53 -14.56 -13.12
N THR A 49 20.55 -13.70 -13.10
CA THR A 49 20.73 -12.70 -12.04
C THR A 49 19.60 -11.67 -12.10
N TYR A 50 19.35 -11.11 -13.28
CA TYR A 50 18.26 -10.19 -13.55
C TYR A 50 16.90 -10.81 -13.20
N ARG A 51 16.62 -12.03 -13.69
CA ARG A 51 15.36 -12.74 -13.40
C ARG A 51 15.16 -12.96 -11.90
N THR A 52 16.24 -13.29 -11.17
CA THR A 52 16.20 -13.45 -9.72
C THR A 52 15.86 -12.13 -9.02
N ILE A 53 16.47 -11.02 -9.44
CA ILE A 53 16.18 -9.67 -8.90
C ILE A 53 14.71 -9.32 -9.16
N ILE A 54 14.22 -9.48 -10.39
CA ILE A 54 12.82 -9.17 -10.73
C ILE A 54 11.85 -10.03 -9.92
N ALA A 55 12.08 -11.34 -9.83
CA ALA A 55 11.24 -12.25 -9.06
C ALA A 55 11.21 -11.85 -7.57
N LYS A 56 12.35 -11.48 -7.01
CA LYS A 56 12.46 -10.97 -5.63
C LYS A 56 11.67 -9.67 -5.46
N THR A 57 11.85 -8.68 -6.34
CA THR A 57 11.11 -7.41 -6.28
C THR A 57 9.60 -7.65 -6.34
N ILE A 58 9.12 -8.47 -7.28
CA ILE A 58 7.69 -8.79 -7.40
C ILE A 58 7.17 -9.46 -6.12
N SER A 59 7.92 -10.42 -5.57
CA SER A 59 7.55 -11.11 -4.34
C SER A 59 7.48 -10.18 -3.13
N GLU A 60 8.48 -9.31 -2.97
CA GLU A 60 8.55 -8.34 -1.87
C GLU A 60 7.43 -7.30 -1.98
N SER A 61 7.16 -6.77 -3.18
CA SER A 61 6.05 -5.84 -3.40
C SER A 61 4.69 -6.47 -3.11
N LYS A 62 4.46 -7.72 -3.53
CA LYS A 62 3.23 -8.45 -3.20
C LYS A 62 3.06 -8.64 -1.69
N ASN A 63 4.12 -9.03 -1.00
CA ASN A 63 4.10 -9.20 0.45
C ASN A 63 3.78 -7.88 1.16
N GLN A 64 4.41 -6.78 0.75
CA GLN A 64 4.15 -5.46 1.32
C GLN A 64 2.69 -5.01 1.11
N LEU A 65 2.13 -5.23 -0.08
CA LEU A 65 0.71 -4.93 -0.35
C LEU A 65 -0.23 -5.78 0.51
N GLN A 66 0.08 -7.07 0.71
CA GLN A 66 -0.71 -7.95 1.57
C GLN A 66 -0.70 -7.48 3.03
N GLN A 67 0.49 -7.15 3.57
CA GLN A 67 0.62 -6.63 4.93
C GLN A 67 -0.19 -5.35 5.15
N ILE A 68 -0.20 -4.47 4.13
CA ILE A 68 -1.05 -3.27 4.15
C ILE A 68 -2.53 -3.68 4.19
N SER A 69 -2.97 -4.61 3.35
CA SER A 69 -4.38 -5.08 3.36
C SER A 69 -4.78 -5.66 4.72
N ASP A 70 -3.98 -6.58 5.25
CA ASP A 70 -4.27 -7.30 6.50
C ASP A 70 -4.47 -6.34 7.70
N TYR A 71 -3.70 -5.24 7.74
CA TYR A 71 -3.85 -4.22 8.77
C TYR A 71 -5.24 -3.56 8.76
N PHE A 72 -5.83 -3.35 7.58
CA PHE A 72 -7.15 -2.73 7.47
C PHE A 72 -8.29 -3.74 7.58
N ASP A 73 -8.08 -5.01 7.24
CA ASP A 73 -9.09 -6.07 7.38
C ASP A 73 -9.30 -6.50 8.84
N THR A 74 -8.26 -6.47 9.67
CA THR A 74 -8.35 -6.77 11.11
C THR A 74 -9.07 -5.70 11.94
N LYS A 75 -9.42 -4.56 11.33
CA LYS A 75 -10.04 -3.39 11.96
C LYS A 75 -11.51 -3.17 11.56
N LYS A 76 -12.08 -4.04 10.72
CA LYS A 76 -13.53 -4.09 10.41
C LYS A 76 -14.30 -4.84 11.49
#